data_AF-A0A2B7GME1-F1
#
_entry.id   AF-A0A2B7GME1-F1
#
_cell.length_a   1.000
_cell.length_b   1.000
_cell.length_c   1.000
_cell.angle_alpha   90.00
_cell.angle_beta   90.00
_cell.angle_gamma   90.00
#
_symmetry.space_group_name_H-M   'P 1'
#
loop_
_entity.id
_entity.type
_entity.pdbx_description
1 polymer ?
#
loop_
_entity_poly.entity_id
_entity_poly.type
_entity_poly.pdbx_seq_one_letter_code
_entity_poly.pdbx_strand_id
1 'polypeptide(L)' 'MFAHPTNRLHTGREPLDLECESVKEYRETVRDVVSTDAHTTGELDTMNLGISQARRGWCEVDAVLNTRPLEELRSYFDG' A
#
# COMPACT_ATOMS: atom_id res chain seq x y z
N MET A 1 0.87 -0.01 2.96
CA MET A 1 -0.56 -0.03 2.61
C MET A 1 -0.98 -1.42 2.19
N PHE A 2 -2.01 -1.97 2.81
CA PHE A 2 -2.49 -3.31 2.49
C PHE A 2 -3.79 -3.27 1.67
N ALA A 3 -3.76 -3.91 0.51
CA ALA A 3 -4.86 -4.12 -0.41
C ALA A 3 -5.61 -5.43 -0.08
N HIS A 4 -5.96 -5.63 1.20
CA HIS A 4 -6.60 -6.87 1.65
C HIS A 4 -8.14 -6.77 1.53
N PRO A 5 -8.84 -7.80 1.03
CA PRO A 5 -10.29 -7.76 0.81
C PRO A 5 -11.11 -7.49 2.08
N THR A 6 -10.59 -7.90 3.24
CA THR A 6 -11.29 -7.73 4.53
C THR A 6 -10.83 -6.50 5.32
N ASN A 7 -9.67 -5.93 5.00
CA ASN A 7 -8.96 -4.88 5.77
C ASN A 7 -9.19 -4.93 7.30
N ARG A 8 -9.26 -6.14 7.86
CA ARG A 8 -9.63 -6.44 9.26
C ARG A 8 -8.57 -7.36 9.82
N LEU A 9 -7.89 -6.91 10.87
CA LEU A 9 -7.25 -7.86 11.78
C LEU A 9 -8.33 -8.63 12.54
N HIS A 10 -8.09 -9.92 12.73
CA HIS A 10 -8.86 -10.79 13.61
C HIS A 10 -8.65 -10.38 15.08
N THR A 11 -9.27 -9.27 15.51
CA THR A 11 -9.70 -8.96 16.90
C THR A 11 -10.02 -7.47 17.01
N GLY A 12 -11.31 -7.12 17.06
CA GLY A 12 -11.73 -5.77 17.45
C GLY A 12 -12.02 -4.83 16.29
N ARG A 13 -13.15 -4.16 16.39
CA ARG A 13 -13.72 -3.24 15.40
C ARG A 13 -12.96 -1.92 15.42
N GLU A 14 -12.17 -1.64 14.39
CA GLU A 14 -11.93 -0.28 13.90
C GLU A 14 -11.82 -0.40 12.37
N PRO A 15 -12.67 0.27 11.57
CA PRO A 15 -12.36 0.50 10.17
C PRO A 15 -11.04 1.27 10.12
N LEU A 16 -10.11 0.80 9.31
CA LEU A 16 -8.84 1.47 9.03
C LEU A 16 -9.07 2.79 8.24
N ASP A 17 -9.75 3.77 8.84
CA ASP A 17 -9.71 5.17 8.38
C ASP A 17 -8.31 5.77 8.61
N LEU A 18 -7.51 5.15 9.48
CA LEU A 18 -6.13 5.58 9.78
C LEU A 18 -5.14 5.34 8.63
N GLU A 19 -5.37 4.40 7.69
CA GLU A 19 -4.35 4.13 6.66
C GLU A 19 -4.26 5.25 5.62
N CYS A 20 -5.38 5.82 5.15
CA CYS A 20 -5.31 6.95 4.21
C CYS A 20 -4.85 8.25 4.89
N GLU A 21 -5.14 8.41 6.18
CA GLU A 21 -4.67 9.56 6.97
C GLU A 21 -3.17 9.49 7.21
N SER A 22 -2.63 8.33 7.63
CA SER A 22 -1.20 8.12 7.76
C SER A 22 -0.47 8.23 6.42
N VAL A 23 -1.04 7.72 5.33
CA VAL A 23 -0.49 7.93 3.98
C VAL A 23 -0.38 9.41 3.68
N LYS A 24 -1.42 10.19 3.99
CA LYS A 24 -1.37 11.65 3.79
C LYS A 24 -0.35 12.34 4.69
N GLU A 25 -0.25 11.94 5.95
CA GLU A 25 0.68 12.51 6.94
C GLU A 25 2.14 12.26 6.57
N TYR A 26 2.49 11.05 6.12
CA TYR A 26 3.87 10.64 5.90
C TYR A 26 4.31 10.62 4.42
N ARG A 27 3.44 11.00 3.46
CA ARG A 27 3.75 10.97 2.02
C ARG A 27 5.04 11.71 1.61
N GLU A 28 5.47 12.69 2.40
CA GLU A 28 6.68 13.48 2.13
C GLU A 28 7.93 12.93 2.84
N THR A 29 7.77 12.04 3.82
CA THR A 29 8.85 11.54 4.67
C THR A 29 9.19 10.07 4.46
N VAL A 30 8.21 9.26 4.03
CA VAL A 30 8.40 7.82 3.77
C VAL A 30 7.91 7.45 2.39
N ARG A 31 8.46 6.36 1.85
CA ARG A 31 7.96 5.75 0.62
C ARG A 31 6.97 4.65 0.94
N ASP A 32 5.83 4.68 0.26
CA ASP A 32 4.75 3.72 0.44
C ASP A 32 4.97 2.46 -0.40
N VAL A 33 4.45 1.33 0.10
CA VAL A 33 4.32 0.08 -0.63
C VAL A 33 2.86 -0.37 -0.58
N VAL A 34 2.32 -0.79 -1.72
CA VAL A 34 1.01 -1.42 -1.84
C VAL A 34 1.21 -2.92 -2.00
N SER A 35 0.59 -3.71 -1.11
CA SER A 35 0.65 -5.18 -1.12
C SER A 35 -0.73 -5.76 -0.89
N THR A 36 -1.10 -6.83 -1.59
CA THR A 36 -2.37 -7.55 -1.35
C THR A 36 -2.30 -8.53 -0.19
N ASP A 37 -1.09 -8.86 0.28
CA ASP A 37 -0.86 -9.96 1.23
C ASP A 37 -1.51 -11.28 0.78
N ALA A 38 -1.37 -11.57 -0.52
CA ALA A 38 -2.00 -12.71 -1.16
C ALA A 38 -1.41 -14.05 -0.70
N HIS A 39 -2.27 -14.90 -0.16
CA HIS A 39 -2.03 -16.31 0.16
C HIS A 39 -2.49 -17.24 -0.97
N THR A 40 -3.32 -16.74 -1.89
CA THR A 40 -3.73 -17.42 -3.12
C THR A 40 -3.61 -16.48 -4.33
N THR A 41 -3.49 -17.03 -5.54
CA THR A 41 -3.31 -16.20 -6.75
C THR A 41 -4.48 -15.26 -7.03
N GLY A 42 -5.71 -15.66 -6.70
CA GLY A 42 -6.91 -14.82 -6.89
C GLY A 42 -6.91 -13.58 -5.98
N GLU A 43 -6.18 -13.59 -4.87
CA GLU A 43 -6.07 -12.43 -3.98
C GLU A 43 -5.18 -11.32 -4.57
N LEU A 44 -4.44 -11.57 -5.66
CA LEU A 44 -3.73 -10.50 -6.37
C LEU A 44 -4.70 -9.48 -6.99
N ASP A 45 -5.94 -9.88 -7.29
CA ASP A 45 -6.96 -9.02 -7.89
C ASP A 45 -7.44 -7.90 -6.95
N THR A 46 -7.10 -7.97 -5.66
CA THR A 46 -7.48 -6.94 -4.68
C THR A 46 -6.55 -5.73 -4.68
N MET A 47 -5.47 -5.73 -5.49
CA MET A 47 -4.51 -4.62 -5.61
C MET A 47 -5.19 -3.26 -5.84
N ASN A 48 -6.31 -3.28 -6.57
CA ASN A 48 -7.15 -2.12 -6.86
C ASN A 48 -7.63 -1.38 -5.59
N LEU A 49 -7.86 -2.12 -4.49
CA LEU A 49 -8.29 -1.57 -3.22
C LEU A 49 -7.16 -0.74 -2.58
N GLY A 50 -5.94 -1.24 -2.60
CA GLY A 50 -4.77 -0.49 -2.12
C GLY A 50 -4.54 0.78 -2.95
N ILE A 51 -4.59 0.68 -4.28
CA ILE A 51 -4.49 1.87 -5.14
C ILE A 51 -5.57 2.92 -4.79
N SER A 52 -6.79 2.48 -4.48
CA SER A 52 -7.88 3.36 -4.07
C SER A 52 -7.58 4.07 -2.74
N GLN A 53 -6.96 3.39 -1.78
CA GLN A 53 -6.51 4.00 -0.52
C GLN A 53 -5.38 5.00 -0.74
N ALA A 54 -4.39 4.68 -1.58
CA ALA A 54 -3.28 5.59 -1.92
C ALA A 54 -3.80 6.90 -2.51
N ARG A 55 -4.77 6.81 -3.42
CA ARG A 55 -5.43 7.98 -4.03
C ARG A 55 -6.20 8.80 -3.00
N ARG A 56 -6.90 8.17 -2.06
CA ARG A 56 -7.61 8.86 -0.97
C ARG A 56 -6.63 9.59 -0.02
N GLY A 57 -5.46 9.01 0.23
CA GLY A 57 -4.37 9.61 1.00
C GLY A 57 -3.54 10.65 0.25
N TRP A 58 -3.90 11.00 -0.99
CA TRP A 58 -3.18 11.96 -1.84
C TRP A 58 -1.70 11.58 -2.06
N CYS A 59 -1.44 10.28 -2.14
CA CYS A 59 -0.13 9.74 -2.48
C CYS A 59 0.14 9.93 -3.97
N GLU A 60 1.33 10.44 -4.30
CA GLU A 60 1.78 10.63 -5.67
C GLU A 60 2.57 9.42 -6.18
N VAL A 61 2.70 9.28 -7.50
CA VAL A 61 3.35 8.12 -8.14
C VAL A 61 4.79 7.91 -7.65
N ASP A 62 5.52 9.00 -7.39
CA ASP A 62 6.93 8.98 -6.99
C ASP A 62 7.14 8.59 -5.53
N ALA A 63 6.08 8.65 -4.72
CA ALA A 63 6.08 8.24 -3.33
C ALA A 63 5.84 6.73 -3.17
N VAL A 64 5.36 6.03 -4.20
CA VAL A 64 5.04 4.60 -4.14
C VAL A 64 6.15 3.75 -4.77
N LEU A 65 6.76 2.84 -4.02
CA LEU A 65 7.86 1.99 -4.53
C LEU A 65 7.44 1.04 -5.66
N ASN A 66 6.19 0.57 -5.66
CA ASN A 66 5.66 -0.36 -6.69
C ASN A 66 5.66 0.22 -8.12
N THR A 67 5.78 1.55 -8.28
CA THR A 67 5.75 2.22 -9.58
C THR A 67 7.12 2.22 -10.27
N ARG A 68 8.18 1.90 -9.53
CA ARG A 68 9.55 1.89 -10.03
C ARG A 68 9.82 0.67 -10.91
N PRO A 69 10.70 0.81 -11.91
CA PRO A 69 11.27 -0.33 -12.63
C PRO A 69 11.94 -1.33 -11.67
N LEU A 70 11.93 -2.61 -12.04
CA LEU A 70 12.50 -3.69 -11.22
C LEU A 70 13.98 -3.45 -10.86
N GLU A 71 14.77 -2.91 -11.79
CA GLU A 71 16.19 -2.62 -11.56
C GLU A 71 16.39 -1.57 -10.47
N GLU A 72 15.63 -0.47 -10.54
CA GLU A 72 15.65 0.59 -9.51
C GLU A 72 15.17 0.11 -8.15
N LEU A 73 14.15 -0.76 -8.14
CA LEU A 73 13.65 -1.36 -6.90
C LEU A 73 14.69 -2.27 -6.25
N ARG A 74 15.42 -3.06 -7.04
CA ARG A 74 16.52 -3.91 -6.53
C ARG A 74 17.64 -3.06 -5.95
N SER A 75 18.10 -2.06 -6.69
CA SER A 75 19.13 -1.13 -6.20
C SER A 75 18.73 -0.39 -4.92
N TYR A 76 17.43 -0.17 -4.69
CA TYR A 76 16.93 0.42 -3.46
C TYR A 76 17.12 -0.49 -2.23
N PHE A 77 17.12 -1.82 -2.40
CA PHE A 77 17.31 -2.80 -1.32
C PHE A 77 18.74 -3.33 -1.19
N ASP A 78 19.54 -3.28 -2.26
CA ASP A 78 20.93 -3.77 -2.29
C ASP A 78 21.95 -2.79 -1.67
N GLY A 79 21.52 -1.95 -0.73
CA GLY A 79 22.34 -0.93 -0.05
C GLY A 79 23.52 -1.50 0.74
#